data_AF-A0A248UB18-F1
#
_entry.id   AF-A0A248UB18-F1
#
_cell.length_a   1.000
_cell.length_b   1.000
_cell.length_c   1.000
_cell.angle_alpha   90.00
_cell.angle_beta   90.00
_cell.angle_gamma   90.00
#
_symmetry.space_group_name_H-M   'P 1'
#
loop_
_entity.id
_entity.type
_entity.pdbx_description
1 polymer ?
#
loop_
_entity_poly.entity_id
_entity_poly.type
_entity_poly.pdbx_seq_one_letter_code
_entity_poly.pdbx_strand_id
1 'polypeptide(L)'
;MSSDPWRSLSVPVGAETASARRVDAGGRWDFFWAKDVVGRYLLLLEYQSSLEAVPSLPRLHGIEVAIQSREDGIGGRLLIRLLDNSLRDIFLELCNSILASTSQATSETDAIGRAVARTWRWHHLLRGGSSVLLSPEEQKGLIGELITLDRHFLPVMSASDALLAWIGPTDAPKDFEIGLTAVEVKTRRAGAVSAVVISSEHQLDETGLDRLFLHVLDLSEAQSGHPEARSLNDYANGIRMRIESQDQGALLLLDERLQAAGFRWEDDYSTSLWVEGQFEIFQVRDGFPRLTTTSCLPGVARVKYTVALSECQEYGLPEESIRLCLSGG
;
A
#
# COMPACT_ATOMS: atom_id res chain seq x y z
N MET A 1 25.98 4.02 -22.50
CA MET A 1 26.90 3.45 -21.49
C MET A 1 26.85 4.35 -20.27
N SER A 2 26.01 4.03 -19.29
CA SER A 2 25.97 4.78 -18.03
C SER A 2 27.23 4.46 -17.23
N SER A 3 28.01 5.48 -16.87
CA SER A 3 29.22 5.29 -16.06
C SER A 3 28.81 4.88 -14.64
N ASP A 4 29.26 3.72 -14.18
CA ASP A 4 29.05 3.23 -12.81
C ASP A 4 29.37 4.32 -11.76
N PRO A 5 28.36 4.88 -11.08
CA PRO A 5 28.55 6.05 -10.23
C PRO A 5 29.28 5.74 -8.93
N TRP A 6 29.40 4.46 -8.56
CA TRP A 6 30.12 4.02 -7.36
C TRP A 6 31.53 3.50 -7.64
N ARG A 7 31.98 3.50 -8.90
CA ARG A 7 33.28 2.94 -9.32
C ARG A 7 34.46 3.60 -8.61
N SER A 8 34.40 4.91 -8.39
CA SER A 8 35.46 5.69 -7.73
C SER A 8 35.36 5.70 -6.21
N LEU A 9 34.34 5.06 -5.62
CA LEU A 9 34.14 5.03 -4.18
C LEU A 9 34.82 3.79 -3.58
N SER A 10 35.67 4.04 -2.59
CA SER A 10 36.27 3.02 -1.74
C SER A 10 35.32 2.64 -0.60
N VAL A 11 35.54 1.49 0.02
CA VAL A 11 34.91 1.18 1.31
C VAL A 11 35.55 2.07 2.38
N PRO A 12 34.78 2.72 3.28
CA PRO A 12 35.33 3.53 4.35
C PRO A 12 36.34 2.74 5.20
N VAL A 13 37.41 3.41 5.62
CA VAL A 13 38.39 2.86 6.55
C VAL A 13 38.44 3.78 7.78
N GLY A 14 38.01 3.29 8.95
CA GLY A 14 38.03 4.05 10.21
C GLY A 14 36.64 4.38 10.77
N ALA A 15 36.47 5.57 11.35
CA ALA A 15 35.25 5.99 12.05
C ALA A 15 34.11 6.48 11.13
N GLU A 16 34.36 6.56 9.81
CA GLU A 16 33.36 6.98 8.83
C GLU A 16 32.36 5.85 8.55
N THR A 17 31.06 6.18 8.53
CA THR A 17 29.99 5.19 8.31
C THR A 17 29.68 4.95 6.83
N ALA A 18 30.10 5.84 5.93
CA ALA A 18 29.96 5.70 4.47
C ALA A 18 30.93 6.63 3.70
N SER A 19 31.38 6.20 2.53
CA SER A 19 32.15 7.02 1.58
C SER A 19 31.19 7.54 0.53
N ALA A 20 31.08 8.87 0.42
CA ALA A 20 30.04 9.52 -0.38
C ALA A 20 30.64 10.49 -1.42
N ARG A 21 29.98 10.60 -2.57
CA ARG A 21 30.28 11.58 -3.62
C ARG A 21 28.98 12.24 -4.06
N ARG A 22 28.95 13.58 -4.06
CA ARG A 22 27.78 14.35 -4.48
C ARG A 22 27.43 14.01 -5.93
N VAL A 23 26.14 13.79 -6.19
CA VAL A 23 25.62 13.39 -7.51
C VAL A 23 25.86 14.49 -8.54
N ASP A 24 25.53 15.74 -8.16
CA ASP A 24 25.74 16.93 -8.99
C ASP A 24 26.20 18.09 -8.10
N ALA A 25 27.33 18.70 -8.44
CA ALA A 25 27.86 19.86 -7.73
C ALA A 25 26.99 21.12 -7.91
N GLY A 26 26.24 21.23 -9.01
CA GLY A 26 25.27 22.30 -9.25
C GLY A 26 23.84 21.93 -8.87
N GLY A 27 23.62 20.71 -8.36
CA GLY A 27 22.29 20.20 -8.02
C GLY A 27 21.64 20.99 -6.89
N ARG A 28 20.33 21.21 -7.02
CA ARG A 28 19.50 21.90 -6.01
C ARG A 28 19.42 21.14 -4.69
N TRP A 29 19.52 19.81 -4.73
CA TRP A 29 19.36 18.93 -3.57
C TRP A 29 20.65 18.16 -3.29
N ASP A 30 20.92 17.89 -2.02
CA ASP A 30 22.14 17.24 -1.55
C ASP A 30 22.04 15.71 -1.68
N PHE A 31 22.03 15.25 -2.94
CA PHE A 31 22.14 13.84 -3.27
C PHE A 31 23.59 13.37 -3.31
N PHE A 32 23.85 12.17 -2.80
CA PHE A 32 25.14 11.51 -2.84
C PHE A 32 25.05 10.05 -3.26
N TRP A 33 25.94 9.63 -4.14
CA TRP A 33 26.27 8.23 -4.33
C TRP A 33 27.18 7.79 -3.18
N ALA A 34 26.87 6.70 -2.49
CA ALA A 34 27.68 6.25 -1.36
C ALA A 34 27.96 4.75 -1.34
N LYS A 35 29.01 4.35 -0.61
CA LYS A 35 29.26 2.97 -0.17
C LYS A 35 29.36 2.90 1.35
N ASP A 36 28.72 1.90 1.95
CA ASP A 36 28.85 1.67 3.40
C ASP A 36 30.12 0.87 3.76
N VAL A 37 30.35 0.68 5.06
CA VAL A 37 31.50 -0.06 5.62
C VAL A 37 31.56 -1.54 5.18
N VAL A 38 30.46 -2.10 4.67
CA VAL A 38 30.40 -3.48 4.16
C VAL A 38 30.46 -3.49 2.62
N GLY A 39 30.61 -2.33 1.99
CA GLY A 39 30.72 -2.15 0.55
C GLY A 39 29.40 -2.16 -0.22
N ARG A 40 28.25 -2.05 0.46
CA ARG A 40 26.94 -1.95 -0.20
C ARG A 40 26.79 -0.59 -0.87
N TYR A 41 26.03 -0.54 -1.95
CA TYR A 41 25.76 0.68 -2.71
C TYR A 41 24.57 1.45 -2.14
N LEU A 42 24.67 2.78 -2.10
CA LEU A 42 23.63 3.67 -1.59
C LEU A 42 23.41 4.88 -2.50
N LEU A 43 22.17 5.36 -2.48
CA LEU A 43 21.82 6.75 -2.78
C LEU A 43 21.35 7.42 -1.48
N LEU A 44 21.94 8.58 -1.17
CA LEU A 44 21.62 9.37 0.01
C LEU A 44 21.05 10.71 -0.43
N LEU A 45 20.02 11.19 0.27
CA LEU A 45 19.57 12.58 0.23
C LEU A 45 19.75 13.17 1.63
N GLU A 46 20.64 14.13 1.77
CA GLU A 46 20.76 14.93 2.99
C GLU A 46 19.78 16.10 2.95
N TYR A 47 19.18 16.41 4.08
CA TYR A 47 18.26 17.54 4.22
C TYR A 47 18.47 18.25 5.56
N GLN A 48 18.15 19.54 5.61
CA GLN A 48 18.34 20.38 6.81
C GLN A 48 17.01 20.79 7.46
N SER A 49 15.89 20.66 6.76
CA SER A 49 14.55 20.95 7.29
C SER A 49 14.09 19.95 8.35
N SER A 50 13.34 20.40 9.35
CA SER A 50 12.58 19.51 10.22
C SER A 50 11.45 18.84 9.43
N LEU A 51 11.32 17.52 9.54
CA LEU A 51 10.17 16.80 9.00
C LEU A 51 9.03 16.83 10.02
N GLU A 52 7.89 17.37 9.63
CA GLU A 52 6.67 17.37 10.47
C GLU A 52 6.16 15.94 10.71
N ALA A 53 6.34 15.05 9.74
CA ALA A 53 6.03 13.62 9.83
C ALA A 53 7.04 12.80 9.02
N VAL A 54 7.42 11.63 9.54
CA VAL A 54 8.26 10.68 8.81
C VAL A 54 7.36 9.88 7.85
N PRO A 55 7.58 9.96 6.53
CA PRO A 55 6.74 9.25 5.57
C PRO A 55 6.86 7.73 5.72
N SER A 56 5.80 7.01 5.34
CA SER A 56 5.86 5.54 5.20
C SER A 56 6.84 5.17 4.09
N LEU A 57 7.70 4.18 4.34
CA LEU A 57 8.78 3.79 3.43
C LEU A 57 8.49 2.39 2.87
N PRO A 58 8.67 2.18 1.56
CA PRO A 58 8.43 0.89 0.92
C PRO A 58 9.46 -0.14 1.37
N ARG A 59 9.06 -1.42 1.40
CA ARG A 59 9.94 -2.56 1.61
C ARG A 59 10.17 -3.29 0.29
N LEU A 60 11.29 -2.99 -0.35
CA LEU A 60 11.67 -3.64 -1.60
C LEU A 60 12.50 -4.88 -1.30
N HIS A 61 12.28 -5.95 -2.07
CA HIS A 61 13.17 -7.12 -2.00
C HIS A 61 14.59 -6.68 -2.38
N GLY A 62 15.55 -6.97 -1.51
CA GLY A 62 16.96 -6.65 -1.74
C GLY A 62 17.30 -5.14 -1.71
N ILE A 63 16.38 -4.24 -1.36
CA ILE A 63 16.63 -2.80 -1.24
C ILE A 63 16.00 -2.27 0.06
N GLU A 64 16.81 -1.62 0.89
CA GLU A 64 16.38 -0.97 2.13
C GLU A 64 16.15 0.52 1.88
N VAL A 65 15.07 1.05 2.45
CA VAL A 65 14.77 2.48 2.47
C VAL A 65 14.61 2.90 3.93
N ALA A 66 15.38 3.89 4.37
CA ALA A 66 15.40 4.35 5.75
C ALA A 66 15.52 5.87 5.84
N ILE A 67 14.97 6.46 6.89
CA ILE A 67 15.22 7.86 7.26
C ILE A 67 15.96 7.88 8.58
N GLN A 68 17.05 8.64 8.64
CA GLN A 68 17.85 8.88 9.83
C GLN A 68 17.80 10.36 10.17
N SER A 69 17.10 10.72 11.23
CA SER A 69 17.08 12.09 11.75
C SER A 69 18.34 12.37 12.57
N ARG A 70 18.77 13.62 12.61
CA ARG A 70 19.84 14.07 13.52
C ARG A 70 19.35 14.11 14.97
N GLU A 71 20.27 14.05 15.93
CA GLU A 71 19.94 14.06 17.36
C GLU A 71 19.23 15.34 17.83
N ASP A 72 19.47 16.46 17.15
CA ASP A 72 18.82 17.75 17.38
C ASP A 72 17.42 17.86 16.75
N GLY A 73 16.97 16.84 16.01
CA GLY A 73 15.67 16.81 15.33
C GLY A 73 15.59 17.71 14.08
N ILE A 74 16.68 18.38 13.71
CA ILE A 74 16.74 19.32 12.58
C ILE A 74 17.58 18.70 11.47
N GLY A 75 16.90 18.33 10.39
CA GLY A 75 17.53 17.66 9.26
C GLY A 75 17.83 16.17 9.50
N GLY A 76 18.42 15.55 8.50
CA GLY A 76 18.64 14.12 8.49
C GLY A 76 19.05 13.61 7.12
N ARG A 77 18.88 12.30 6.93
CA ARG A 77 19.21 11.58 5.69
C ARG A 77 18.08 10.65 5.30
N LEU A 78 17.68 10.68 4.05
CA LEU A 78 16.96 9.57 3.40
C LEU A 78 18.00 8.67 2.75
N LEU A 79 17.99 7.38 3.12
CA LEU A 79 18.91 6.36 2.65
C LEU A 79 18.16 5.34 1.83
N ILE A 80 18.70 5.02 0.65
CA ILE A 80 18.25 3.92 -0.20
C ILE A 80 19.47 3.03 -0.42
N ARG A 81 19.47 1.82 0.15
CA ARG A 81 20.62 0.92 0.23
C ARG A 81 20.33 -0.41 -0.48
N LEU A 82 21.27 -0.85 -1.32
CA LEU A 82 21.21 -2.17 -1.95
C LEU A 82 21.67 -3.26 -0.97
N LEU A 83 20.79 -4.22 -0.68
CA LEU A 83 21.09 -5.39 0.15
C LEU A 83 21.45 -6.61 -0.69
N ASP A 84 20.88 -6.75 -1.88
CA ASP A 84 21.19 -7.82 -2.83
C ASP A 84 21.92 -7.27 -4.06
N ASN A 85 23.19 -7.60 -4.19
CA ASN A 85 24.03 -7.17 -5.32
C ASN A 85 23.56 -7.73 -6.68
N SER A 86 22.72 -8.78 -6.72
CA SER A 86 22.13 -9.27 -7.96
C SER A 86 21.24 -8.22 -8.65
N LEU A 87 20.68 -7.28 -7.87
CA LEU A 87 19.76 -6.24 -8.33
C LEU A 87 20.45 -4.93 -8.71
N ARG A 88 21.78 -4.92 -8.85
CA ARG A 88 22.57 -3.69 -9.00
C ARG A 88 22.13 -2.80 -10.16
N ASP A 89 21.85 -3.37 -11.32
CA ASP A 89 21.47 -2.60 -12.51
C ASP A 89 20.08 -1.98 -12.32
N ILE A 90 19.14 -2.74 -11.77
CA ILE A 90 17.78 -2.29 -11.42
C ILE A 90 17.86 -1.17 -10.37
N PHE A 91 18.72 -1.33 -9.37
CA PHE A 91 18.96 -0.33 -8.34
C PHE A 91 19.49 0.99 -8.91
N LEU A 92 20.40 0.94 -9.87
CA LEU A 92 20.89 2.14 -10.54
C LEU A 92 19.78 2.87 -11.29
N GLU A 93 18.91 2.15 -11.99
CA GLU A 93 17.74 2.73 -12.67
C GLU A 93 16.76 3.37 -11.68
N LEU A 94 16.47 2.72 -10.54
CA LEU A 94 15.70 3.30 -9.44
C LEU A 94 16.33 4.62 -8.97
N CYS A 95 17.63 4.62 -8.71
CA CYS A 95 18.33 5.81 -8.22
C CYS A 95 18.26 6.96 -9.23
N ASN A 96 18.54 6.71 -10.52
CA ASN A 96 18.43 7.71 -11.57
C ASN A 96 17.00 8.25 -11.69
N SER A 97 16.02 7.37 -11.51
CA SER A 97 14.62 7.73 -11.57
C SER A 97 14.18 8.62 -10.41
N ILE A 98 14.73 8.42 -9.22
CA ILE A 98 14.53 9.29 -8.04
C ILE A 98 15.18 10.66 -8.26
N LEU A 99 16.40 10.69 -8.79
CA LEU A 99 17.09 11.95 -9.13
C LEU A 99 16.27 12.77 -10.13
N ALA A 100 15.71 12.11 -11.15
CA ALA A 100 14.85 12.77 -12.13
C ALA A 100 13.56 13.33 -11.50
N SER A 101 12.86 12.55 -10.65
CA SER A 101 11.60 12.99 -10.06
C SER A 101 11.76 14.17 -9.09
N THR A 102 12.89 14.25 -8.41
CA THR A 102 13.19 15.29 -7.41
C THR A 102 13.73 16.57 -8.01
N SER A 103 14.20 16.56 -9.27
CA SER A 103 14.64 17.77 -9.98
C SER A 103 13.58 18.88 -10.03
N GLN A 104 12.30 18.52 -10.01
CA GLN A 104 11.14 19.42 -10.04
C GLN A 104 10.63 19.83 -8.65
N ALA A 105 11.27 19.36 -7.58
CA ALA A 105 10.84 19.70 -6.23
C ALA A 105 11.03 21.20 -5.94
N THR A 106 10.23 21.72 -5.02
CA THR A 106 10.25 23.14 -4.62
C THR A 106 10.81 23.38 -3.22
N SER A 107 10.86 22.34 -2.37
CA SER A 107 11.40 22.34 -1.01
C SER A 107 12.07 20.99 -0.69
N GLU A 108 12.84 20.91 0.40
CA GLU A 108 13.44 19.65 0.86
C GLU A 108 12.38 18.62 1.23
N THR A 109 11.31 19.03 1.92
CA THR A 109 10.15 18.17 2.24
C THR A 109 9.50 17.61 0.98
N ASP A 110 9.32 18.43 -0.07
CA ASP A 110 8.79 18.00 -1.37
C ASP A 110 9.78 17.05 -2.08
N ALA A 111 11.09 17.31 -2.00
CA ALA A 111 12.11 16.42 -2.56
C ALA A 111 12.10 15.03 -1.88
N ILE A 112 11.99 14.98 -0.55
CA ILE A 112 11.86 13.72 0.21
C ILE A 112 10.56 13.01 -0.17
N GLY A 113 9.43 13.72 -0.20
CA GLY A 113 8.14 13.18 -0.60
C GLY A 113 8.18 12.57 -2.01
N ARG A 114 8.77 13.26 -2.98
CA ARG A 114 8.96 12.78 -4.35
C ARG A 114 9.91 11.60 -4.46
N ALA A 115 10.98 11.57 -3.66
CA ALA A 115 11.90 10.44 -3.62
C ALA A 115 11.23 9.19 -3.07
N VAL A 116 10.48 9.32 -1.96
CA VAL A 116 9.72 8.24 -1.34
C VAL A 116 8.60 7.76 -2.27
N ALA A 117 7.80 8.66 -2.83
CA ALA A 117 6.74 8.33 -3.79
C ALA A 117 7.29 7.62 -5.04
N ARG A 118 8.48 8.03 -5.53
CA ARG A 118 9.09 7.35 -6.66
C ARG A 118 9.58 5.96 -6.30
N THR A 119 10.11 5.78 -5.09
CA THR A 119 10.50 4.46 -4.58
C THR A 119 9.29 3.55 -4.39
N TRP A 120 8.13 4.08 -3.95
CA TRP A 120 6.87 3.35 -3.92
C TRP A 120 6.43 2.90 -5.32
N ARG A 121 6.44 3.80 -6.31
CA ARG A 121 6.10 3.44 -7.68
C ARG A 121 6.99 2.33 -8.25
N TRP A 122 8.27 2.35 -7.92
CA TRP A 122 9.19 1.26 -8.27
C TRP A 122 8.94 -0.02 -7.47
N HIS A 123 8.57 0.08 -6.19
CA HIS A 123 8.13 -1.08 -5.41
C HIS A 123 6.94 -1.78 -6.10
N HIS A 124 5.92 -1.04 -6.55
CA HIS A 124 4.80 -1.61 -7.30
C HIS A 124 5.22 -2.16 -8.67
N LEU A 125 6.06 -1.44 -9.42
CA LEU A 125 6.56 -1.91 -10.71
C LEU A 125 7.41 -3.17 -10.59
N LEU A 126 8.24 -3.28 -9.56
CA LEU A 126 9.09 -4.45 -9.30
C LEU A 126 8.30 -5.60 -8.67
N ARG A 127 7.24 -5.33 -7.92
CA ARG A 127 6.23 -6.33 -7.55
C ARG A 127 5.53 -6.86 -8.81
N GLY A 128 5.09 -5.97 -9.70
CA GLY A 128 4.52 -6.30 -11.01
C GLY A 128 5.51 -6.92 -11.99
N GLY A 129 6.81 -6.83 -11.73
CA GLY A 129 7.90 -7.47 -12.47
C GLY A 129 8.43 -8.78 -11.86
N SER A 130 8.03 -9.11 -10.63
CA SER A 130 8.34 -10.41 -10.03
C SER A 130 7.32 -11.43 -10.53
N SER A 131 7.77 -12.57 -11.06
CA SER A 131 6.90 -13.70 -11.44
C SER A 131 6.29 -14.41 -10.21
N VAL A 132 6.17 -13.72 -9.08
CA VAL A 132 5.69 -14.26 -7.82
C VAL A 132 4.22 -13.93 -7.72
N LEU A 133 3.40 -14.98 -7.72
CA LEU A 133 1.97 -14.90 -7.48
C LEU A 133 1.69 -14.22 -6.13
N LEU A 134 0.56 -13.52 -6.01
CA LEU A 134 0.07 -12.99 -4.74
C LEU A 134 -0.02 -14.12 -3.69
N SER A 135 0.47 -13.84 -2.48
CA SER A 135 0.39 -14.79 -1.38
C SER A 135 -1.07 -15.05 -0.97
N PRO A 136 -1.39 -16.16 -0.27
CA PRO A 136 -2.76 -16.43 0.16
C PRO A 136 -3.41 -15.31 0.99
N GLU A 137 -2.63 -14.56 1.78
CA GLU A 137 -3.15 -13.38 2.52
C GLU A 137 -3.43 -12.20 1.59
N GLU A 138 -2.56 -11.93 0.62
CA GLU A 138 -2.78 -10.86 -0.38
C GLU A 138 -3.98 -11.22 -1.29
N GLN A 139 -4.11 -12.49 -1.68
CA GLN A 139 -5.29 -12.97 -2.42
C GLN A 139 -6.57 -12.75 -1.62
N LYS A 140 -6.59 -13.10 -0.31
CA LYS A 140 -7.77 -12.90 0.54
C LYS A 140 -8.15 -11.42 0.63
N GLY A 141 -7.18 -10.53 0.86
CA GLY A 141 -7.42 -9.09 0.88
C GLY A 141 -8.06 -8.60 -0.41
N LEU A 142 -7.42 -8.89 -1.54
CA LEU A 142 -7.93 -8.47 -2.85
C LEU A 142 -9.30 -9.08 -3.18
N ILE A 143 -9.54 -10.36 -2.87
CA ILE A 143 -10.87 -10.98 -3.06
C ILE A 143 -11.91 -10.25 -2.22
N GLY A 144 -11.60 -9.91 -0.97
CA GLY A 144 -12.52 -9.16 -0.10
C GLY A 144 -12.89 -7.79 -0.68
N GLU A 145 -11.89 -7.07 -1.19
CA GLU A 145 -12.09 -5.79 -1.88
C GLU A 145 -12.97 -5.95 -3.12
N LEU A 146 -12.68 -6.94 -3.98
CA LEU A 146 -13.47 -7.20 -5.20
C LEU A 146 -14.92 -7.58 -4.88
N ILE A 147 -15.16 -8.40 -3.85
CA ILE A 147 -16.52 -8.73 -3.39
C ILE A 147 -17.25 -7.46 -2.92
N THR A 148 -16.55 -6.59 -2.17
CA THR A 148 -17.12 -5.33 -1.68
C THR A 148 -17.49 -4.40 -2.84
N LEU A 149 -16.61 -4.27 -3.83
CA LEU A 149 -16.82 -3.51 -5.06
C LEU A 149 -18.08 -4.00 -5.81
N ASP A 150 -18.20 -5.30 -6.03
CA ASP A 150 -19.35 -5.91 -6.74
C ASP A 150 -20.68 -5.73 -6.00
N ARG A 151 -20.67 -5.94 -4.68
CA ARG A 151 -21.90 -5.98 -3.88
C ARG A 151 -22.42 -4.62 -3.48
N HIS A 152 -21.55 -3.63 -3.28
CA HIS A 152 -21.93 -2.37 -2.66
C HIS A 152 -21.74 -1.16 -3.55
N PHE A 153 -20.76 -1.15 -4.46
CA PHE A 153 -20.45 0.02 -5.29
C PHE A 153 -21.05 -0.11 -6.69
N LEU A 154 -20.71 -1.16 -7.44
CA LEU A 154 -21.23 -1.37 -8.80
C LEU A 154 -22.77 -1.42 -8.95
N PRO A 155 -23.59 -1.72 -7.91
CA PRO A 155 -25.04 -1.64 -8.02
C PRO A 155 -25.64 -0.24 -7.90
N VAL A 156 -24.92 0.73 -7.34
CA VAL A 156 -25.48 2.05 -6.96
C VAL A 156 -24.78 3.24 -7.62
N MET A 157 -23.67 3.02 -8.32
CA MET A 157 -22.95 4.07 -9.06
C MET A 157 -22.38 3.55 -10.38
N SER A 158 -21.80 4.44 -11.18
CA SER A 158 -21.15 4.05 -12.44
C SER A 158 -19.90 3.18 -12.15
N ALA A 159 -19.53 2.31 -13.10
CA ALA A 159 -18.33 1.51 -12.96
C ALA A 159 -17.06 2.37 -12.79
N SER A 160 -16.99 3.49 -13.52
CA SER A 160 -15.90 4.45 -13.40
C SER A 160 -15.83 5.06 -11.99
N ASP A 161 -16.95 5.51 -11.42
CA ASP A 161 -16.96 6.10 -10.07
C ASP A 161 -16.63 5.05 -9.00
N ALA A 162 -17.15 3.82 -9.14
CA ALA A 162 -16.86 2.71 -8.24
C ALA A 162 -15.36 2.36 -8.21
N LEU A 163 -14.71 2.32 -9.37
CA LEU A 163 -13.28 2.07 -9.48
C LEU A 163 -12.43 3.27 -9.01
N LEU A 164 -12.92 4.50 -9.17
CA LEU A 164 -12.26 5.68 -8.62
C LEU A 164 -12.30 5.69 -7.09
N ALA A 165 -13.42 5.26 -6.51
CA ALA A 165 -13.60 5.12 -5.07
C ALA A 165 -12.75 3.98 -4.47
N TRP A 166 -12.43 2.94 -5.25
CA TRP A 166 -11.61 1.82 -4.81
C TRP A 166 -10.11 2.20 -4.74
N ILE A 167 -9.69 2.76 -3.61
CA ILE A 167 -8.34 3.29 -3.38
C ILE A 167 -7.38 2.33 -2.67
N GLY A 168 -7.85 1.20 -2.13
CA GLY A 168 -7.02 0.16 -1.51
C GLY A 168 -5.79 -0.26 -2.31
N PRO A 169 -5.91 -0.50 -3.65
CA PRO A 169 -4.77 -0.84 -4.51
C PRO A 169 -3.68 0.23 -4.60
N THR A 170 -3.95 1.44 -4.11
CA THR A 170 -3.01 2.57 -4.11
C THR A 170 -2.26 2.74 -2.78
N ASP A 171 -2.28 1.71 -1.91
CA ASP A 171 -1.74 1.72 -0.53
C ASP A 171 -2.36 2.83 0.35
N ALA A 172 -3.60 3.22 0.04
CA ALA A 172 -4.36 4.11 0.89
C ALA A 172 -4.64 3.43 2.24
N PRO A 173 -4.80 4.19 3.34
CA PRO A 173 -5.13 3.61 4.63
C PRO A 173 -6.44 2.84 4.67
N LYS A 174 -7.33 3.13 3.72
CA LYS A 174 -8.68 2.56 3.58
C LYS A 174 -8.85 1.98 2.19
N ASP A 175 -9.76 1.02 2.05
CA ASP A 175 -9.97 0.33 0.77
C ASP A 175 -10.86 1.10 -0.19
N PHE A 176 -11.90 1.77 0.32
CA PHE A 176 -12.78 2.61 -0.48
C PHE A 176 -13.03 3.97 0.15
N GLU A 177 -13.09 5.02 -0.67
CA GLU A 177 -13.45 6.37 -0.24
C GLU A 177 -14.23 7.10 -1.33
N ILE A 178 -15.35 7.72 -0.94
CA ILE A 178 -16.18 8.55 -1.81
C ILE A 178 -16.77 9.70 -1.00
N GLY A 179 -16.41 10.93 -1.37
CA GLY A 179 -16.75 12.11 -0.59
C GLY A 179 -16.20 11.98 0.85
N LEU A 180 -17.08 12.11 1.85
CA LEU A 180 -16.75 11.95 3.26
C LEU A 180 -17.15 10.56 3.82
N THR A 181 -17.36 9.58 2.94
CA THR A 181 -17.68 8.20 3.32
C THR A 181 -16.54 7.27 2.91
N ALA A 182 -16.13 6.39 3.82
CA ALA A 182 -15.14 5.36 3.52
C ALA A 182 -15.57 3.97 3.99
N VAL A 183 -14.99 2.95 3.37
CA VAL A 183 -15.18 1.53 3.72
C VAL A 183 -13.81 0.88 3.85
N GLU A 184 -13.56 0.31 5.02
CA GLU A 184 -12.43 -0.59 5.29
C GLU A 184 -12.92 -2.04 5.19
N VAL A 185 -12.20 -2.88 4.47
CA VAL A 185 -12.54 -4.29 4.23
C VAL A 185 -11.57 -5.18 4.98
N LYS A 186 -12.11 -6.19 5.69
CA LYS A 186 -11.31 -7.21 6.36
C LYS A 186 -11.84 -8.58 6.05
N THR A 187 -10.96 -9.49 5.66
CA THR A 187 -11.30 -10.90 5.51
C THR A 187 -10.83 -11.71 6.71
N ARG A 188 -11.61 -12.71 7.12
CA ARG A 188 -11.23 -13.72 8.11
C ARG A 188 -11.62 -15.11 7.64
N ARG A 189 -11.06 -16.15 8.24
CA ARG A 189 -11.48 -17.53 7.98
C ARG A 189 -12.81 -17.82 8.69
N ALA A 190 -13.73 -18.51 8.02
CA ALA A 190 -14.99 -18.92 8.63
C ALA A 190 -14.73 -19.83 9.86
N GLY A 191 -15.44 -19.59 10.95
CA GLY A 191 -15.28 -20.34 12.21
C GLY A 191 -13.99 -20.04 13.00
N ALA A 192 -13.19 -19.05 12.57
CA ALA A 192 -12.09 -18.53 13.38
C ALA A 192 -12.63 -17.74 14.61
N VAL A 193 -11.72 -17.37 15.51
CA VAL A 193 -12.02 -16.40 16.57
C VAL A 193 -12.63 -15.15 15.94
N SER A 194 -13.76 -14.68 16.47
CA SER A 194 -14.49 -13.52 15.95
C SER A 194 -13.70 -12.23 16.19
N ALA A 195 -12.68 -12.01 15.37
CA ALA A 195 -11.74 -10.93 15.48
C ALA A 195 -11.12 -10.58 14.13
N VAL A 196 -10.70 -9.33 13.97
CA VAL A 196 -10.00 -8.84 12.78
C VAL A 196 -8.75 -8.08 13.17
N VAL A 197 -7.73 -8.17 12.33
CA VAL A 197 -6.47 -7.48 12.51
C VAL A 197 -6.52 -6.15 11.78
N ILE A 198 -6.27 -5.07 12.50
CA ILE A 198 -6.09 -3.73 11.96
C ILE A 198 -4.60 -3.47 11.86
N SER A 199 -4.12 -3.23 10.64
CA SER A 199 -2.69 -3.15 10.32
C SER A 199 -2.07 -1.78 10.63
N SER A 200 -2.92 -0.76 10.83
CA SER A 200 -2.51 0.59 11.21
C SER A 200 -3.64 1.36 11.91
N GLU A 201 -3.25 2.26 12.81
CA GLU A 201 -4.04 3.32 13.41
C GLU A 201 -4.81 4.19 12.41
N HIS A 202 -4.40 4.24 11.13
CA HIS A 202 -5.05 5.05 10.11
C HIS A 202 -6.28 4.38 9.45
N GLN A 203 -6.41 3.05 9.53
CA GLN A 203 -7.44 2.31 8.79
C GLN A 203 -8.84 2.58 9.35
N LEU A 204 -8.94 2.61 10.68
CA LEU A 204 -10.19 2.89 11.39
C LEU A 204 -10.29 4.34 11.88
N ASP A 205 -9.39 5.23 11.45
CA ASP A 205 -9.44 6.65 11.78
C ASP A 205 -10.50 7.35 10.92
N GLU A 206 -11.56 7.81 11.56
CA GLU A 206 -12.68 8.52 10.95
C GLU A 206 -12.48 10.04 10.88
N THR A 207 -11.31 10.56 11.26
CA THR A 207 -11.03 12.00 11.22
C THR A 207 -11.27 12.55 9.82
N GLY A 208 -12.19 13.52 9.71
CA GLY A 208 -12.55 14.15 8.44
C GLY A 208 -13.57 13.37 7.61
N LEU A 209 -14.09 12.24 8.11
CA LEU A 209 -15.16 11.46 7.48
C LEU A 209 -16.49 11.67 8.23
N ASP A 210 -17.58 11.70 7.48
CA ASP A 210 -18.93 11.63 8.03
C ASP A 210 -19.28 10.20 8.45
N ARG A 211 -18.81 9.22 7.67
CA ARG A 211 -19.09 7.80 7.88
C ARG A 211 -17.91 6.93 7.50
N LEU A 212 -17.56 6.01 8.39
CA LEU A 212 -16.61 4.95 8.13
C LEU A 212 -17.29 3.60 8.42
N PHE A 213 -17.29 2.71 7.43
CA PHE A 213 -17.78 1.35 7.58
C PHE A 213 -16.61 0.37 7.67
N LEU A 214 -16.75 -0.65 8.51
CA LEU A 214 -15.91 -1.83 8.51
C LEU A 214 -16.72 -2.99 7.93
N HIS A 215 -16.32 -3.49 6.77
CA HIS A 215 -16.93 -4.64 6.12
C HIS A 215 -16.07 -5.89 6.36
N VAL A 216 -16.58 -6.83 7.15
CA VAL A 216 -15.87 -8.06 7.50
C VAL A 216 -16.46 -9.24 6.72
N LEU A 217 -15.62 -9.91 5.92
CA LEU A 217 -16.01 -11.05 5.09
C LEU A 217 -15.37 -12.34 5.60
N ASP A 218 -16.17 -13.40 5.70
CA ASP A 218 -15.63 -14.75 5.85
C ASP A 218 -15.16 -15.27 4.49
N LEU A 219 -13.90 -15.66 4.42
CA LEU A 219 -13.28 -16.23 3.23
C LEU A 219 -12.39 -17.41 3.65
N SER A 220 -12.76 -18.61 3.20
CA SER A 220 -12.07 -19.85 3.58
C SER A 220 -11.45 -20.52 2.37
N GLU A 221 -10.26 -21.08 2.56
CA GLU A 221 -9.63 -21.92 1.56
C GLU A 221 -10.46 -23.18 1.32
N ALA A 222 -10.62 -23.56 0.07
CA ALA A 222 -11.45 -24.67 -0.36
C ALA A 222 -10.65 -25.71 -1.14
N GLN A 223 -11.12 -26.96 -1.10
CA GLN A 223 -10.55 -28.03 -1.90
C GLN A 223 -11.10 -27.99 -3.33
N SER A 224 -10.30 -28.50 -4.27
CA SER A 224 -10.72 -28.69 -5.66
C SER A 224 -12.00 -29.56 -5.72
N GLY A 225 -13.02 -29.07 -6.44
CA GLY A 225 -14.32 -29.72 -6.59
C GLY A 225 -15.43 -29.19 -5.68
N HIS A 226 -15.16 -28.27 -4.76
CA HIS A 226 -16.23 -27.56 -4.05
C HIS A 226 -17.04 -26.71 -5.06
N PRO A 227 -18.39 -26.78 -5.06
CA PRO A 227 -19.20 -26.17 -6.13
C PRO A 227 -19.11 -24.62 -6.16
N GLU A 228 -18.84 -24.00 -5.02
CA GLU A 228 -18.74 -22.53 -4.87
C GLU A 228 -17.29 -22.05 -4.79
N ALA A 229 -16.31 -22.94 -4.97
CA ALA A 229 -14.90 -22.55 -4.92
C ALA A 229 -14.53 -21.71 -6.14
N ARG A 230 -13.88 -20.57 -5.88
CA ARG A 230 -13.41 -19.63 -6.91
C ARG A 230 -11.95 -19.26 -6.66
N SER A 231 -11.16 -19.20 -7.72
CA SER A 231 -9.82 -18.63 -7.69
C SER A 231 -9.88 -17.10 -7.70
N LEU A 232 -8.77 -16.44 -7.39
CA LEU A 232 -8.66 -14.99 -7.56
C LEU A 232 -8.93 -14.55 -9.02
N ASN A 233 -8.48 -15.34 -10.01
CA ASN A 233 -8.79 -15.07 -11.42
C ASN A 233 -10.31 -15.05 -11.67
N ASP A 234 -11.07 -15.95 -11.03
CA ASP A 234 -12.53 -16.02 -11.20
C ASP A 234 -13.23 -14.80 -10.61
N TYR A 235 -12.76 -14.27 -9.49
CA TYR A 235 -13.27 -13.02 -8.92
C TYR A 235 -12.97 -11.83 -9.85
N ALA A 236 -11.73 -11.68 -10.28
CA ALA A 236 -11.33 -10.61 -11.21
C ALA A 236 -12.10 -10.66 -12.53
N ASN A 237 -12.25 -11.85 -13.13
CA ASN A 237 -13.03 -12.05 -14.35
C ASN A 237 -14.52 -11.71 -14.15
N GLY A 238 -15.09 -12.03 -12.98
CA GLY A 238 -16.47 -11.66 -12.65
C GLY A 238 -16.69 -10.14 -12.68
N ILE A 239 -15.78 -9.39 -12.05
CA ILE A 239 -15.78 -7.92 -12.04
C ILE A 239 -15.61 -7.37 -13.45
N ARG A 240 -14.66 -7.93 -14.22
CA ARG A 240 -14.42 -7.53 -15.61
C ARG A 240 -15.68 -7.68 -16.46
N MET A 241 -16.34 -8.84 -16.42
CA MET A 241 -17.59 -9.07 -17.18
C MET A 241 -18.72 -8.14 -16.74
N ARG A 242 -18.84 -7.87 -15.43
CA ARG A 242 -19.80 -6.91 -14.89
C ARG A 242 -19.57 -5.52 -15.48
N ILE A 243 -18.32 -5.04 -15.45
CA ILE A 243 -17.95 -3.72 -15.96
C ILE A 243 -18.09 -3.66 -17.49
N GLU A 244 -17.64 -4.68 -18.22
CA GLU A 244 -17.82 -4.80 -19.68
C GLU A 244 -19.29 -4.61 -20.10
N SER A 245 -20.23 -5.12 -19.30
CA SER A 245 -21.66 -4.98 -19.57
C SER A 245 -22.25 -3.59 -19.28
N GLN A 246 -21.55 -2.76 -18.49
CA GLN A 246 -22.01 -1.45 -18.04
C GLN A 246 -21.28 -0.29 -18.73
N ASP A 247 -19.94 -0.34 -18.77
CA ASP A 247 -19.05 0.71 -19.27
C ASP A 247 -17.71 0.10 -19.72
N GLN A 248 -17.58 -0.13 -21.02
CA GLN A 248 -16.35 -0.67 -21.61
C GLN A 248 -15.15 0.28 -21.42
N GLY A 249 -15.38 1.59 -21.27
CA GLY A 249 -14.31 2.57 -21.05
C GLY A 249 -13.63 2.42 -19.70
N ALA A 250 -14.33 1.88 -18.70
CA ALA A 250 -13.83 1.67 -17.35
C ALA A 250 -12.85 0.49 -17.22
N LEU A 251 -12.71 -0.35 -18.24
CA LEU A 251 -11.83 -1.54 -18.18
C LEU A 251 -10.35 -1.19 -18.07
N LEU A 252 -9.93 -0.09 -18.70
CA LEU A 252 -8.56 0.39 -18.56
C LEU A 252 -8.25 0.75 -17.10
N LEU A 253 -9.20 1.42 -16.43
CA LEU A 253 -9.06 1.77 -15.02
C LEU A 253 -9.10 0.52 -14.12
N LEU A 254 -9.93 -0.48 -14.44
CA LEU A 254 -9.91 -1.77 -13.74
C LEU A 254 -8.53 -2.43 -13.84
N ASP A 255 -7.97 -2.50 -15.04
CA ASP A 255 -6.65 -3.09 -15.29
C ASP A 255 -5.55 -2.35 -14.50
N GLU A 256 -5.60 -1.01 -14.47
CA GLU A 256 -4.67 -0.20 -13.66
C GLU A 256 -4.80 -0.49 -12.15
N ARG A 257 -6.03 -0.60 -11.63
CA ARG A 257 -6.27 -0.89 -10.20
C ARG A 257 -5.80 -2.30 -9.83
N LEU A 258 -6.14 -3.30 -10.63
CA LEU A 258 -5.70 -4.68 -10.40
C LEU A 258 -4.17 -4.81 -10.46
N GLN A 259 -3.54 -4.13 -11.42
CA GLN A 259 -2.08 -4.11 -11.52
C GLN A 259 -1.43 -3.46 -10.29
N ALA A 260 -2.02 -2.37 -9.77
CA ALA A 260 -1.53 -1.71 -8.56
C ALA A 260 -1.63 -2.61 -7.31
N ALA A 261 -2.69 -3.43 -7.22
CA ALA A 261 -2.85 -4.48 -6.22
C ALA A 261 -1.91 -5.69 -6.42
N GLY A 262 -1.15 -5.73 -7.52
CA GLY A 262 -0.20 -6.80 -7.83
C GLY A 262 -0.81 -8.00 -8.57
N PHE A 263 -2.07 -7.91 -9.02
CA PHE A 263 -2.69 -8.92 -9.86
C PHE A 263 -2.30 -8.72 -11.33
N ARG A 264 -2.03 -9.82 -12.04
CA ARG A 264 -1.88 -9.86 -13.49
C ARG A 264 -2.80 -10.89 -14.09
N TRP A 265 -3.37 -10.59 -15.26
CA TRP A 265 -4.28 -11.51 -15.95
C TRP A 265 -3.60 -12.82 -16.37
N GLU A 266 -2.28 -12.81 -16.55
CA GLU A 266 -1.46 -13.96 -16.93
C GLU A 266 -1.09 -14.87 -15.75
N ASP A 267 -1.30 -14.41 -14.52
CA ASP A 267 -1.02 -15.20 -13.32
C ASP A 267 -2.06 -16.33 -13.17
N ASP A 268 -1.60 -17.52 -12.79
CA ASP A 268 -2.46 -18.70 -12.57
C ASP A 268 -2.69 -18.95 -11.08
N TYR A 269 -3.88 -18.58 -10.58
CA TYR A 269 -4.34 -18.84 -9.22
C TYR A 269 -5.26 -20.07 -9.11
N SER A 270 -5.35 -20.92 -10.14
CA SER A 270 -6.27 -22.08 -10.17
C SER A 270 -6.05 -23.10 -9.03
N THR A 271 -4.87 -23.10 -8.41
CA THR A 271 -4.53 -23.96 -7.28
C THR A 271 -4.96 -23.42 -5.92
N SER A 272 -5.26 -22.12 -5.82
CA SER A 272 -5.70 -21.44 -4.60
C SER A 272 -7.18 -21.09 -4.73
N LEU A 273 -8.04 -21.88 -4.08
CA LEU A 273 -9.48 -21.74 -4.18
C LEU A 273 -10.07 -21.21 -2.88
N TRP A 274 -11.04 -20.32 -3.02
CA TRP A 274 -11.69 -19.62 -1.92
C TRP A 274 -13.20 -19.77 -2.00
N VAL A 275 -13.81 -19.96 -0.84
CA VAL A 275 -15.26 -19.98 -0.66
C VAL A 275 -15.66 -18.85 0.27
N GLU A 276 -16.61 -18.05 -0.19
CA GLU A 276 -17.20 -16.99 0.58
C GLU A 276 -18.16 -17.55 1.64
N GLY A 277 -18.10 -17.00 2.85
CA GLY A 277 -19.00 -17.31 3.95
C GLY A 277 -19.98 -16.16 4.25
N GLN A 278 -20.22 -15.94 5.54
CA GLN A 278 -21.03 -14.80 5.99
C GLN A 278 -20.21 -13.51 5.99
N PHE A 279 -20.88 -12.37 6.09
CA PHE A 279 -20.23 -11.09 6.30
C PHE A 279 -20.98 -10.27 7.34
N GLU A 280 -20.27 -9.32 7.94
CA GLU A 280 -20.78 -8.39 8.94
C GLU A 280 -20.36 -6.97 8.53
N ILE A 281 -21.27 -6.01 8.67
CA ILE A 281 -20.99 -4.59 8.44
C ILE A 281 -21.10 -3.87 9.78
N PHE A 282 -20.11 -3.06 10.12
CA PHE A 282 -20.11 -2.22 11.30
C PHE A 282 -19.94 -0.76 10.92
N GLN A 283 -20.59 0.14 11.67
CA GLN A 283 -20.26 1.56 11.63
C GLN A 283 -19.16 1.88 12.63
N VAL A 284 -18.03 2.39 12.14
CA VAL A 284 -16.97 2.91 12.99
C VAL A 284 -17.36 4.32 13.43
N ARG A 285 -17.71 4.46 14.71
CA ARG A 285 -18.15 5.70 15.35
C ARG A 285 -17.71 5.72 16.81
N ASP A 286 -17.93 6.83 17.52
CA ASP A 286 -17.58 6.92 18.94
C ASP A 286 -18.05 5.69 19.75
N GLY A 287 -17.16 5.18 20.60
CA GLY A 287 -17.33 3.91 21.33
C GLY A 287 -16.82 2.64 20.61
N PHE A 288 -16.72 2.62 19.27
CA PHE A 288 -16.21 1.44 18.55
C PHE A 288 -14.74 1.17 18.94
N PRO A 289 -14.33 -0.09 19.22
CA PRO A 289 -12.96 -0.41 19.61
C PRO A 289 -11.98 -0.17 18.45
N ARG A 290 -11.34 1.00 18.46
CA ARG A 290 -10.30 1.40 17.50
C ARG A 290 -9.16 2.16 18.18
N LEU A 291 -8.02 2.16 17.53
CA LEU A 291 -6.94 3.10 17.77
C LEU A 291 -6.85 4.04 16.58
N THR A 292 -6.89 5.34 16.84
CA THR A 292 -6.68 6.40 15.85
C THR A 292 -5.33 7.08 16.09
N THR A 293 -4.93 7.97 15.20
CA THR A 293 -3.72 8.79 15.38
C THR A 293 -3.70 9.57 16.69
N THR A 294 -4.87 10.01 17.17
CA THR A 294 -5.01 10.73 18.45
C THR A 294 -5.04 9.80 19.67
N SER A 295 -5.32 8.50 19.49
CA SER A 295 -5.25 7.50 20.58
C SER A 295 -3.80 7.16 20.95
N CYS A 296 -2.85 7.38 20.04
CA CYS A 296 -1.45 7.04 20.23
C CYS A 296 -0.68 8.16 20.95
N LEU A 297 0.25 7.78 21.83
CA LEU A 297 1.18 8.74 22.43
C LEU A 297 2.09 9.35 21.35
N PRO A 298 2.52 10.61 21.49
CA PRO A 298 3.51 11.20 20.59
C PRO A 298 4.75 10.29 20.44
N GLY A 299 5.10 9.97 19.19
CA GLY A 299 6.20 9.07 18.85
C GLY A 299 5.82 7.59 18.69
N VAL A 300 4.58 7.20 18.99
CA VAL A 300 4.04 5.88 18.66
C VAL A 300 3.38 5.93 17.29
N ALA A 301 3.80 5.06 16.37
CA ALA A 301 3.26 4.95 15.02
C ALA A 301 3.33 3.50 14.53
N ARG A 302 2.59 3.19 13.45
CA ARG A 302 2.49 1.84 12.83
C ARG A 302 1.95 0.81 13.80
N VAL A 303 0.86 1.16 14.47
CA VAL A 303 0.26 0.31 15.50
C VAL A 303 -0.61 -0.74 14.83
N LYS A 304 -0.22 -2.00 15.01
CA LYS A 304 -1.02 -3.16 14.62
C LYS A 304 -1.74 -3.71 15.84
N TYR A 305 -3.05 -3.86 15.73
CA TYR A 305 -3.89 -4.34 16.83
C TYR A 305 -5.00 -5.26 16.31
N THR A 306 -5.66 -5.96 17.23
CA THR A 306 -6.75 -6.88 16.91
C THR A 306 -8.01 -6.40 17.59
N VAL A 307 -9.10 -6.34 16.82
CA VAL A 307 -10.43 -5.99 17.32
C VAL A 307 -11.23 -7.27 17.47
N ALA A 308 -11.78 -7.50 18.66
CA ALA A 308 -12.74 -8.57 18.89
C ALA A 308 -14.14 -8.13 18.43
N LEU A 309 -14.67 -8.80 17.41
CA LEU A 309 -15.95 -8.46 16.79
C LEU A 309 -17.15 -8.81 17.68
N SER A 310 -16.96 -9.68 18.68
CA SER A 310 -17.96 -9.90 19.73
C SER A 310 -18.27 -8.62 20.52
N GLU A 311 -17.29 -7.74 20.70
CA GLU A 311 -17.45 -6.45 21.37
C GLU A 311 -17.96 -5.34 20.43
N CYS A 312 -18.22 -5.66 19.16
CA CYS A 312 -18.61 -4.69 18.13
C CYS A 312 -20.09 -4.77 17.75
N GLN A 313 -20.86 -5.70 18.34
CA GLN A 313 -22.21 -6.05 17.87
C GLN A 313 -23.21 -4.86 17.93
N GLU A 314 -23.05 -3.94 18.89
CA GLU A 314 -23.89 -2.73 18.99
C GLU A 314 -23.67 -1.73 17.84
N TYR A 315 -22.57 -1.88 17.09
CA TYR A 315 -22.23 -1.08 15.91
C TYR A 315 -22.62 -1.78 14.61
N GLY A 316 -23.18 -2.98 14.69
CA GLY A 316 -23.60 -3.77 13.54
C GLY A 316 -24.70 -3.07 12.75
N LEU A 317 -24.62 -3.20 11.43
CA LEU A 317 -25.55 -2.61 10.49
C LEU A 317 -26.10 -3.66 9.51
N PRO A 318 -27.32 -3.46 8.97
CA PRO A 318 -27.84 -4.28 7.87
C PRO A 318 -26.95 -4.24 6.63
N GLU A 319 -27.01 -5.29 5.82
CA GLU A 319 -26.22 -5.42 4.57
C GLU A 319 -26.36 -4.19 3.65
N GLU A 320 -27.57 -3.65 3.53
CA GLU A 320 -27.88 -2.57 2.59
C GLU A 320 -27.29 -1.23 3.02
N SER A 321 -26.74 -1.12 4.23
CA SER A 321 -26.38 0.17 4.83
C SER A 321 -25.31 0.92 4.04
N ILE A 322 -24.31 0.21 3.51
CA ILE A 322 -23.31 0.83 2.63
C ILE A 322 -24.01 1.34 1.36
N ARG A 323 -24.82 0.51 0.69
CA ARG A 323 -25.54 0.90 -0.53
C ARG A 323 -26.45 2.11 -0.33
N LEU A 324 -27.23 2.12 0.75
CA LEU A 324 -28.14 3.22 1.10
C LEU A 324 -27.38 4.52 1.39
N CYS A 325 -26.20 4.41 2.01
CA CYS A 325 -25.34 5.57 2.24
C CYS A 325 -24.79 6.13 0.92
N LEU A 326 -24.37 5.25 0.01
CA LEU A 326 -23.79 5.63 -1.27
C LEU A 326 -24.82 6.18 -2.28
N SER A 327 -26.08 5.75 -2.20
CA SER A 327 -27.15 6.20 -3.10
C SER A 327 -27.87 7.47 -2.65
N GLY A 328 -27.72 7.85 -1.37
CA GLY A 328 -28.36 9.01 -0.76
C GLY A 328 -27.47 10.25 -0.59
N GLY A 329 -26.24 10.20 -1.12
CA GLY A 329 -25.26 11.29 -1.13
C GLY A 329 -25.33 12.15 -2.38
#